data_AF-A0A818EXA6-F1
#
_entry.id   AF-A0A818EXA6-F1
#
_cell.length_a   1.000
_cell.length_b   1.000
_cell.length_c   1.000
_cell.angle_alpha   90.00
_cell.angle_beta   90.00
_cell.angle_gamma   90.00
#
_symmetry.space_group_name_H-M   'P 1'
#
loop_
_entity.id
_entity.type
_entity.pdbx_description
1 polymer ?
#
loop_
_entity_poly.entity_id
_entity_poly.type
_entity_poly.pdbx_seq_one_letter_code
_entity_poly.pdbx_strand_id
1 'polypeptide(L)'
;MPYFNSKNEPITLIVLSMSSQLYLLQLVKSGTEHATCINIATYFNYSPNILLEQTHHIWHVYLPDFEPGQIYAYRIDGRYDPCNGHRFNVNKLLIDPYTRAIIGTLEWDDSLFGYDIHDSSSGKDLKFNTVNSAAFMPKCVVIDSGNFNSGGDIPPNTPFHETIIYELHLKGFTKLNQKIPEEIRGTYAGIAHPKTIEYLKNIGITAVELMPVQHFITDRYLKERDLTNYWGSHTIGFFCIRCPLFIDRNLWRTSS
;
A
#
# COMPACT_ATOMS: atom_id res chain seq x y z
N MET A 1 20.24 -17.43 -1.77
CA MET A 1 20.81 -16.38 -0.90
C MET A 1 21.12 -15.18 -1.77
N PRO A 2 20.39 -14.07 -1.70
CA PRO A 2 20.85 -12.84 -2.32
C PRO A 2 21.79 -12.11 -1.33
N TYR A 3 22.95 -11.74 -1.86
CA TYR A 3 23.91 -10.84 -1.26
C TYR A 3 23.29 -9.43 -1.16
N PHE A 4 23.06 -8.94 0.05
CA PHE A 4 22.82 -7.52 0.31
C PHE A 4 24.17 -6.86 0.55
N ASN A 5 24.65 -6.05 -0.39
CA ASN A 5 25.86 -5.26 -0.21
C ASN A 5 25.50 -3.97 0.52
N SER A 6 26.08 -3.79 1.70
CA SER A 6 25.78 -2.73 2.65
C SER A 6 26.25 -1.35 2.15
N LYS A 7 25.30 -0.52 1.74
CA LYS A 7 25.41 0.93 1.92
C LYS A 7 24.12 1.39 2.59
N ASN A 8 24.18 1.55 3.91
CA ASN A 8 23.09 2.05 4.74
C ASN A 8 22.88 3.54 4.41
N GLU A 9 22.08 3.80 3.37
CA GLU A 9 21.46 5.12 3.22
C GLU A 9 20.29 5.19 4.21
N PRO A 10 20.30 6.17 5.12
CA PRO A 10 19.32 6.25 6.19
C PRO A 10 17.95 6.71 5.65
N ILE A 11 16.87 6.26 6.29
CA ILE A 11 15.50 6.55 5.85
C ILE A 11 14.92 7.72 6.66
N THR A 12 14.38 8.70 5.94
CA THR A 12 13.57 9.80 6.50
C THR A 12 12.10 9.53 6.22
N LEU A 13 11.26 9.57 7.26
CA LEU A 13 9.81 9.47 7.12
C LEU A 13 9.20 10.87 7.18
N ILE A 14 8.26 11.15 6.27
CA ILE A 14 7.65 12.46 6.07
C ILE A 14 6.14 12.31 6.01
N VAL A 15 5.40 13.12 6.77
CA VAL A 15 3.93 13.17 6.72
C VAL A 15 3.45 14.60 6.57
N LEU A 16 2.58 14.83 5.59
CA LEU A 16 1.94 16.11 5.38
C LEU A 16 0.66 16.23 6.20
N SER A 17 0.51 17.31 6.96
CA SER A 17 -0.78 17.70 7.52
C SER A 17 -0.82 19.12 8.05
N MET A 18 -1.94 19.77 7.73
CA MET A 18 -2.18 21.17 8.05
C MET A 18 -2.93 21.38 9.38
N SER A 19 -3.51 20.35 10.00
CA SER A 19 -4.48 20.53 11.10
C SER A 19 -4.36 19.58 12.30
N SER A 20 -3.39 18.67 12.29
CA SER A 20 -3.12 17.73 13.38
C SER A 20 -2.21 18.34 14.45
N GLN A 21 -2.39 17.91 15.70
CA GLN A 21 -1.57 18.36 16.83
C GLN A 21 -0.47 17.36 17.20
N LEU A 22 -0.56 16.09 16.77
CA LEU A 22 0.43 15.06 17.10
C LEU A 22 0.44 13.90 16.08
N TYR A 23 1.64 13.45 15.72
CA TYR A 23 1.86 12.25 14.91
C TYR A 23 2.56 11.18 15.71
N LEU A 24 2.00 9.97 15.66
CA LEU A 24 2.61 8.76 16.18
C LEU A 24 2.99 7.88 14.99
N LEU A 25 4.28 7.70 14.78
CA LEU A 25 4.77 6.62 13.93
C LEU A 25 4.59 5.30 14.69
N GLN A 26 4.12 4.25 14.01
CA GLN A 26 4.06 2.89 14.55
C GLN A 26 4.89 1.96 13.66
N LEU A 27 5.92 1.35 14.24
CA LEU A 27 6.77 0.35 13.58
C LEU A 27 6.23 -1.04 13.93
N VAL A 28 6.16 -1.92 12.95
CA VAL A 28 5.64 -3.28 13.10
C VAL A 28 6.79 -4.26 12.85
N LYS A 29 7.01 -5.19 13.78
CA LYS A 29 8.03 -6.22 13.59
C LYS A 29 7.50 -7.31 12.68
N SER A 30 8.31 -7.74 11.70
CA SER A 30 8.07 -8.96 10.92
C SER A 30 8.11 -10.19 11.85
N GLY A 31 7.00 -10.93 11.94
CA GLY A 31 6.95 -12.23 12.64
C GLY A 31 5.74 -12.52 13.54
N THR A 32 4.65 -11.74 13.52
CA THR A 32 3.41 -12.14 14.23
C THR A 32 2.19 -11.99 13.33
N GLU A 33 1.57 -13.13 13.04
CA GLU A 33 0.38 -13.30 12.20
C GLU A 33 -0.89 -12.73 12.85
N HIS A 34 -0.82 -12.41 14.14
CA HIS A 34 -1.81 -11.67 14.90
C HIS A 34 -1.13 -10.50 15.62
N ALA A 35 -0.69 -9.50 14.87
CA ALA A 35 -0.05 -8.31 15.43
C ALA A 35 -1.10 -7.41 16.09
N THR A 36 -1.44 -7.70 17.36
CA THR A 36 -1.91 -6.68 18.29
C THR A 36 -0.92 -5.52 18.23
N CYS A 37 -1.40 -4.36 17.81
CA CYS A 37 -0.74 -3.06 17.86
C CYS A 37 0.10 -2.88 19.13
N ILE A 38 1.39 -3.12 19.00
CA ILE A 38 2.39 -2.73 19.98
C ILE A 38 2.71 -1.27 19.71
N ASN A 39 2.42 -0.39 20.67
CA ASN A 39 3.09 0.91 20.74
C ASN A 39 4.60 0.64 20.76
N ILE A 40 5.39 1.36 19.96
CA ILE A 40 6.83 1.15 19.67
C ILE A 40 7.74 0.95 20.92
N ALA A 41 7.23 1.13 22.14
CA ALA A 41 7.94 0.96 23.39
C ALA A 41 8.60 -0.43 23.64
N THR A 42 8.42 -1.46 22.80
CA THR A 42 8.89 -2.82 23.15
C THR A 42 9.91 -3.47 22.20
N TYR A 43 10.46 -2.79 21.18
CA TYR A 43 11.51 -3.41 20.34
C TYR A 43 12.86 -2.71 20.33
N PHE A 44 12.87 -1.42 20.64
CA PHE A 44 14.08 -0.68 20.98
C PHE A 44 13.75 0.06 22.27
N ASN A 45 14.72 0.30 23.15
CA ASN A 45 14.57 1.10 24.38
C ASN A 45 14.26 2.58 24.07
N TYR A 46 13.27 2.85 23.22
CA TYR A 46 12.79 4.15 22.82
C TYR A 46 11.30 4.20 23.11
N SER A 47 10.90 5.19 23.90
CA SER A 47 9.52 5.65 24.04
C SER A 47 8.86 5.77 22.66
N PRO A 48 7.51 5.68 22.53
CA PRO A 48 6.85 5.90 21.25
C PRO A 48 7.40 7.19 20.63
N ASN A 49 8.08 7.07 19.49
CA ASN A 49 8.72 8.19 18.82
C ASN A 49 7.60 9.07 18.28
N ILE A 50 7.15 9.99 19.13
CA ILE A 50 6.35 11.13 18.73
C ILE A 50 7.18 11.86 17.67
N LEU A 51 6.57 12.08 16.51
CA LEU A 51 7.11 12.99 15.50
C LEU A 51 7.02 14.39 16.10
N LEU A 52 8.15 14.89 16.63
CA LEU A 52 8.24 16.21 17.27
C LEU A 52 8.68 17.29 16.28
N GLU A 53 9.44 16.92 15.27
CA GLU A 53 9.99 17.87 14.30
C GLU A 53 8.96 18.18 13.21
N GLN A 54 8.71 19.48 13.01
CA GLN A 54 7.78 19.98 12.03
C GLN A 54 8.39 21.17 11.30
N THR A 55 8.38 21.11 9.97
CA THR A 55 8.74 22.25 9.12
C THR A 55 7.50 22.66 8.33
N HIS A 56 6.96 23.84 8.64
CA HIS A 56 5.65 24.28 8.14
C HIS A 56 4.53 23.29 8.49
N HIS A 57 3.94 22.62 7.50
CA HIS A 57 2.85 21.63 7.67
C HIS A 57 3.34 20.20 7.38
N ILE A 58 4.64 19.98 7.55
CA ILE A 58 5.31 18.72 7.24
C ILE A 58 5.96 18.21 8.52
N TRP A 59 5.49 17.08 9.00
CA TRP A 59 6.05 16.36 10.14
C TRP A 59 7.09 15.37 9.62
N HIS A 60 8.25 15.34 10.25
CA HIS A 60 9.33 14.48 9.80
C HIS A 60 10.14 13.92 10.96
N VAL A 61 10.71 12.74 10.75
CA VAL A 61 11.65 12.12 11.68
C VAL A 61 12.70 11.37 10.88
N TYR A 62 13.93 11.49 11.35
CA TYR A 62 15.06 10.74 10.82
C TYR A 62 15.33 9.53 11.71
N LEU A 63 15.35 8.33 11.12
CA LEU A 63 15.57 7.08 11.83
C LEU A 63 16.85 6.41 11.29
N PRO A 64 18.00 6.52 11.98
CA PRO A 64 19.28 6.07 11.45
C PRO A 64 19.37 4.54 11.28
N ASP A 65 18.66 3.77 12.10
CA ASP A 65 18.69 2.30 12.09
C ASP A 65 17.55 1.69 11.26
N PHE A 66 16.88 2.50 10.45
CA PHE A 66 15.78 2.05 9.62
C PHE A 66 16.32 1.58 8.28
N GLU A 67 16.01 0.34 7.90
CA GLU A 67 16.48 -0.30 6.67
C GLU A 67 15.30 -0.69 5.75
N PRO A 68 15.54 -0.89 4.44
CA PRO A 68 14.53 -1.46 3.54
C PRO A 68 13.95 -2.79 4.05
N GLY A 69 12.65 -2.99 3.86
CA GLY A 69 11.88 -4.13 4.37
C GLY A 69 11.21 -3.87 5.71
N GLN A 70 11.54 -2.77 6.39
CA GLN A 70 10.94 -2.42 7.66
C GLN A 70 9.47 -2.00 7.51
N ILE A 71 8.62 -2.51 8.39
CA ILE A 71 7.17 -2.32 8.33
C ILE A 71 6.77 -1.17 9.26
N TYR A 72 5.91 -0.28 8.78
CA TYR A 72 5.43 0.88 9.54
C TYR A 72 3.97 1.25 9.21
N ALA A 73 3.41 2.14 10.00
CA ALA A 73 2.11 2.76 9.83
C ALA A 73 2.03 4.04 10.69
N TYR A 74 0.95 4.80 10.55
CA TYR A 74 0.71 6.01 11.33
C TYR A 74 -0.49 5.89 12.26
N ARG A 75 -0.43 6.65 13.35
CA ARG A 75 -1.59 7.08 14.12
C ARG A 75 -1.52 8.58 14.24
N ILE A 76 -2.65 9.24 14.05
CA ILE A 76 -2.71 10.70 14.07
C ILE A 76 -3.70 11.10 15.13
N ASP A 77 -3.23 11.93 16.06
CA ASP A 77 -4.06 12.52 17.10
C ASP A 77 -4.34 13.99 16.80
N GLY A 78 -5.50 14.44 17.26
CA GLY A 78 -6.02 15.77 16.96
C GLY A 78 -7.49 15.91 17.32
N ARG A 79 -8.02 17.10 17.03
CA ARG A 79 -9.42 17.44 17.33
C ARG A 79 -10.39 16.48 16.63
N TYR A 80 -11.30 15.89 17.39
CA TYR A 80 -12.46 15.20 16.82
C TYR A 80 -13.68 16.13 16.90
N ASP A 81 -14.01 16.75 15.78
CA ASP A 81 -15.17 17.63 15.61
C ASP A 81 -15.78 17.39 14.21
N PRO A 82 -16.56 16.30 14.06
CA PRO A 82 -17.10 15.87 12.78
C PRO A 82 -18.00 16.91 12.09
N CYS A 83 -18.68 17.77 12.87
CA CYS A 83 -19.50 18.86 12.34
C CYS A 83 -18.70 19.90 11.56
N ASN A 84 -17.41 20.05 11.88
CA ASN A 84 -16.46 20.90 11.18
C ASN A 84 -15.47 20.09 10.30
N GLY A 85 -15.76 18.81 10.06
CA GLY A 85 -14.94 17.91 9.23
C GLY A 85 -13.68 17.37 9.91
N HIS A 86 -13.39 17.73 11.16
CA HIS A 86 -12.24 17.19 11.89
C HIS A 86 -12.54 15.79 12.42
N ARG A 87 -11.86 14.77 11.87
CA ARG A 87 -12.13 13.34 12.19
C ARG A 87 -10.87 12.60 12.66
N PHE A 88 -9.97 13.29 13.34
CA PHE A 88 -8.76 12.68 13.89
C PHE A 88 -9.11 11.58 14.89
N ASN A 89 -8.54 10.39 14.73
CA ASN A 89 -8.79 9.28 15.63
C ASN A 89 -7.52 8.43 15.78
N VAL A 90 -6.82 8.63 16.90
CA VAL A 90 -5.57 7.94 17.24
C VAL A 90 -5.73 6.42 17.33
N ASN A 91 -6.96 5.91 17.55
CA ASN A 91 -7.23 4.48 17.65
C ASN A 91 -7.23 3.78 16.28
N LYS A 92 -7.27 4.54 15.19
CA LYS A 92 -7.25 4.00 13.82
C LYS A 92 -5.83 4.01 13.27
N LEU A 93 -5.34 2.83 12.89
CA LEU A 93 -4.08 2.69 12.17
C LEU A 93 -4.26 3.20 10.73
N LEU A 94 -3.36 4.06 10.28
CA LEU A 94 -3.38 4.68 8.97
C LEU A 94 -2.16 4.24 8.16
N ILE A 95 -2.36 4.09 6.86
CA ILE A 95 -1.27 3.90 5.91
C ILE A 95 -0.66 5.26 5.54
N ASP A 96 0.63 5.24 5.24
CA ASP A 96 1.32 6.38 4.64
C ASP A 96 0.81 6.61 3.20
N PRO A 97 0.25 7.79 2.88
CA PRO A 97 -0.21 8.10 1.52
C PRO A 97 0.91 8.07 0.47
N TYR A 98 2.18 8.23 0.88
CA TYR A 98 3.37 8.15 0.02
C TYR A 98 4.04 6.78 0.02
N THR A 99 3.44 5.78 0.68
CA THR A 99 4.02 4.45 0.72
C THR A 99 4.17 3.87 -0.67
N ARG A 100 5.32 3.23 -0.92
CA ARG A 100 5.61 2.57 -2.19
C ARG A 100 5.35 1.07 -2.16
N ALA A 101 5.11 0.50 -0.98
CA ALA A 101 4.73 -0.89 -0.81
C ALA A 101 3.85 -1.09 0.43
N ILE A 102 2.85 -1.97 0.30
CA ILE A 102 1.89 -2.30 1.36
C ILE A 102 1.90 -3.82 1.58
N ILE A 103 2.02 -4.23 2.85
CA ILE A 103 1.97 -5.63 3.31
C ILE A 103 0.63 -5.98 3.94
N GLY A 104 0.16 -7.18 3.61
CA GLY A 104 -1.13 -7.71 4.02
C GLY A 104 -2.28 -7.22 3.13
N THR A 105 -3.48 -7.67 3.46
CA THR A 105 -4.73 -7.23 2.85
C THR A 105 -5.61 -6.58 3.90
N LEU A 106 -6.47 -5.66 3.48
CA LEU A 106 -7.53 -5.15 4.34
C LEU A 106 -8.49 -6.29 4.69
N GLU A 107 -8.67 -6.54 5.97
CA GLU A 107 -9.70 -7.44 6.49
C GLU A 107 -10.84 -6.58 7.02
N TRP A 108 -12.05 -6.78 6.53
CA TRP A 108 -13.16 -5.92 6.95
C TRP A 108 -13.59 -6.25 8.37
N ASP A 109 -13.47 -5.25 9.25
CA ASP A 109 -13.91 -5.28 10.63
C ASP A 109 -14.47 -3.91 11.04
N ASP A 110 -15.38 -3.89 12.01
CA ASP A 110 -16.05 -2.66 12.43
C ASP A 110 -15.11 -1.69 13.15
N SER A 111 -14.01 -2.19 13.72
CA SER A 111 -12.95 -1.38 14.31
C SER A 111 -12.26 -0.46 13.31
N LEU A 112 -12.33 -0.74 12.00
CA LEU A 112 -11.79 0.11 10.94
C LEU A 112 -12.49 1.48 10.86
N PHE A 113 -13.71 1.60 11.40
CA PHE A 113 -14.49 2.82 11.35
C PHE A 113 -14.17 3.75 12.52
N GLY A 114 -14.07 5.05 12.23
CA GLY A 114 -13.85 6.11 13.21
C GLY A 114 -15.02 6.34 14.18
N TYR A 115 -16.14 5.66 13.95
CA TYR A 115 -17.42 5.77 14.65
C TYR A 115 -18.06 4.37 14.77
N ASP A 116 -19.17 4.25 15.51
CA ASP A 116 -19.93 3.00 15.65
C ASP A 116 -20.92 2.84 14.49
N ILE A 117 -20.74 1.80 13.67
CA ILE A 117 -21.58 1.58 12.48
C ILE A 117 -22.96 0.99 12.81
N HIS A 118 -23.08 0.31 13.97
CA HIS A 118 -24.30 -0.38 14.43
C HIS A 118 -25.23 0.52 15.22
N ASP A 119 -24.74 1.68 15.62
CA ASP A 119 -25.56 2.71 16.20
C ASP A 119 -26.67 3.14 15.23
N SER A 120 -27.91 2.97 15.68
CA SER A 120 -29.11 3.28 14.89
C SER A 120 -29.53 4.74 14.98
N SER A 121 -28.84 5.57 15.77
CA SER A 121 -29.15 6.99 15.90
C SER A 121 -28.79 7.80 14.65
N SER A 122 -29.60 8.82 14.34
CA SER A 122 -29.27 9.83 13.33
C SER A 122 -28.08 10.64 13.83
N GLY A 123 -26.90 10.45 13.23
CA GLY A 123 -25.64 11.07 13.68
C GLY A 123 -24.61 10.07 14.23
N LYS A 124 -24.74 8.77 13.93
CA LYS A 124 -23.74 7.76 14.28
C LYS A 124 -22.31 8.13 13.87
N ASP A 125 -22.14 8.80 12.73
CA ASP A 125 -20.83 9.24 12.24
C ASP A 125 -20.23 10.42 13.02
N LEU A 126 -21.01 11.03 13.92
CA LEU A 126 -20.55 12.08 14.84
C LEU A 126 -19.93 11.50 16.11
N LYS A 127 -20.09 10.19 16.37
CA LYS A 127 -19.61 9.53 17.59
C LYS A 127 -18.19 9.01 17.43
N PHE A 128 -17.41 9.13 18.49
CA PHE A 128 -16.02 8.67 18.53
C PHE A 128 -15.93 7.19 18.88
N ASN A 129 -15.27 6.39 18.03
CA ASN A 129 -14.99 4.98 18.30
C ASN A 129 -13.54 4.78 18.76
N THR A 130 -13.36 4.15 19.92
CA THR A 130 -12.06 3.93 20.57
C THR A 130 -11.42 2.57 20.27
N VAL A 131 -12.10 1.69 19.53
CA VAL A 131 -11.60 0.33 19.23
C VAL A 131 -10.40 0.41 18.28
N ASN A 132 -9.38 -0.40 18.56
CA ASN A 132 -8.14 -0.39 17.79
C ASN A 132 -8.27 -1.16 16.47
N SER A 133 -7.88 -0.55 15.35
CA SER A 133 -8.03 -1.14 14.01
C SER A 133 -6.81 -1.90 13.48
N ALA A 134 -5.70 -1.97 14.22
CA ALA A 134 -4.41 -2.39 13.68
C ALA A 134 -4.33 -3.85 13.21
N ALA A 135 -5.13 -4.73 13.81
CA ALA A 135 -5.18 -6.14 13.42
C ALA A 135 -5.64 -6.28 11.95
N PHE A 136 -6.57 -5.42 11.53
CA PHE A 136 -7.31 -5.53 10.27
C PHE A 136 -6.80 -4.60 9.16
N MET A 137 -5.99 -3.61 9.51
CA MET A 137 -5.35 -2.70 8.54
C MET A 137 -4.09 -3.30 7.95
N PRO A 138 -3.85 -3.16 6.62
CA PRO A 138 -2.55 -3.45 6.05
C PRO A 138 -1.51 -2.42 6.51
N LYS A 139 -0.23 -2.74 6.35
CA LYS A 139 0.89 -1.94 6.85
C LYS A 139 1.77 -1.48 5.70
N CYS A 140 2.48 -0.38 5.87
CA CYS A 140 3.43 0.15 4.90
C CYS A 140 4.79 -0.55 5.05
N VAL A 141 5.54 -0.63 3.95
CA VAL A 141 6.89 -1.22 3.94
C VAL A 141 7.83 -0.22 3.30
N VAL A 142 8.97 0.01 3.93
CA VAL A 142 10.03 0.78 3.27
C VAL A 142 10.67 -0.07 2.19
N ILE A 143 10.80 0.48 0.99
CA ILE A 143 11.49 -0.18 -0.11
C ILE A 143 12.80 0.51 -0.43
N ASP A 144 13.76 -0.27 -0.91
CA ASP A 144 14.99 0.23 -1.48
C ASP A 144 14.71 0.84 -2.85
N SER A 145 14.96 2.14 -2.99
CA SER A 145 14.86 2.85 -4.28
C SER A 145 16.16 2.84 -5.08
N GLY A 146 17.29 2.73 -4.39
CA GLY A 146 18.60 3.16 -4.92
C GLY A 146 19.23 2.12 -5.84
N ASN A 147 18.87 0.85 -5.67
CA ASN A 147 19.59 -0.26 -6.29
C ASN A 147 18.91 -0.88 -7.53
N PHE A 148 17.88 -0.23 -8.09
CA PHE A 148 17.25 -0.74 -9.32
C PHE A 148 18.11 -0.42 -10.57
N ASN A 149 18.68 -1.45 -11.18
CA ASN A 149 19.37 -1.34 -12.46
C ASN A 149 18.38 -1.55 -13.62
N SER A 150 18.06 -0.49 -14.35
CA SER A 150 17.18 -0.54 -15.52
C SER A 150 17.80 -1.22 -16.75
N GLY A 151 19.10 -1.54 -16.71
CA GLY A 151 19.80 -2.17 -17.83
C GLY A 151 19.93 -1.26 -19.07
N GLY A 152 19.76 0.05 -18.91
CA GLY A 152 19.80 1.01 -20.03
C GLY A 152 18.46 1.16 -20.77
N ASP A 153 17.34 0.78 -20.16
CA ASP A 153 16.00 1.03 -20.70
C ASP A 153 15.79 2.51 -21.04
N ILE A 154 15.19 2.78 -22.20
CA ILE A 154 14.90 4.12 -22.71
C ILE A 154 13.44 4.22 -23.18
N PRO A 155 12.78 5.37 -22.97
CA PRO A 155 11.40 5.54 -23.41
C PRO A 155 11.29 5.43 -24.95
N PRO A 156 10.32 4.65 -25.47
CA PRO A 156 10.14 4.49 -26.92
C PRO A 156 9.80 5.78 -27.67
N ASN A 157 9.22 6.78 -27.00
CA ASN A 157 8.87 8.10 -27.56
C ASN A 157 8.08 8.06 -28.89
N THR A 158 7.19 7.07 -29.05
CA THR A 158 6.32 6.98 -30.23
C THR A 158 5.47 8.26 -30.38
N PRO A 159 5.48 8.93 -31.54
CA PRO A 159 4.64 10.09 -31.77
C PRO A 159 3.15 9.77 -31.58
N PHE A 160 2.38 10.72 -31.04
CA PHE A 160 0.97 10.47 -30.72
C PHE A 160 0.14 10.09 -31.94
N HIS A 161 0.44 10.64 -33.12
CA HIS A 161 -0.25 10.31 -34.37
C HIS A 161 0.09 8.91 -34.92
N GLU A 162 1.15 8.27 -34.43
CA GLU A 162 1.53 6.88 -34.71
C GLU A 162 1.11 5.94 -33.56
N THR A 163 0.45 6.47 -32.52
CA THR A 163 0.11 5.71 -31.33
C THR A 163 -1.16 4.90 -31.53
N ILE A 164 -1.06 3.60 -31.29
CA ILE A 164 -2.17 2.64 -31.24
C ILE A 164 -2.21 2.09 -29.82
N ILE A 165 -3.20 2.54 -29.05
CA ILE A 165 -3.38 2.20 -27.65
C ILE A 165 -4.14 0.87 -27.54
N TYR A 166 -3.64 -0.03 -26.71
CA TYR A 166 -4.30 -1.28 -26.36
C TYR A 166 -4.55 -1.32 -24.84
N GLU A 167 -5.80 -1.07 -24.45
CA GLU A 167 -6.23 -1.20 -23.05
C GLU A 167 -6.28 -2.69 -22.65
N LEU A 168 -5.67 -3.05 -21.53
CA LEU A 168 -5.77 -4.39 -20.99
C LEU A 168 -5.84 -4.43 -19.46
N HIS A 169 -6.54 -5.45 -18.97
CA HIS A 169 -6.54 -5.81 -17.57
C HIS A 169 -5.34 -6.70 -17.25
N LEU A 170 -4.52 -6.30 -16.28
CA LEU A 170 -3.25 -6.99 -15.98
C LEU A 170 -3.42 -8.48 -15.70
N LYS A 171 -4.34 -8.82 -14.79
CA LYS A 171 -4.66 -10.22 -14.46
C LYS A 171 -5.29 -10.96 -15.64
N GLY A 172 -6.42 -10.47 -16.16
CA GLY A 172 -7.21 -11.15 -17.18
C GLY A 172 -6.44 -11.49 -18.45
N PHE A 173 -5.56 -10.59 -18.90
CA PHE A 173 -4.88 -10.73 -20.18
C PHE A 173 -4.03 -12.00 -20.29
N THR A 174 -3.42 -12.44 -19.18
CA THR A 174 -2.52 -13.60 -19.17
C THR A 174 -3.02 -14.77 -18.31
N LYS A 175 -4.12 -14.61 -17.57
CA LYS A 175 -4.56 -15.61 -16.58
C LYS A 175 -4.85 -16.99 -17.18
N LEU A 176 -5.43 -17.04 -18.37
CA LEU A 176 -5.81 -18.28 -19.06
C LEU A 176 -4.85 -18.65 -20.21
N ASN A 177 -3.76 -17.90 -20.38
CA ASN A 177 -2.85 -18.13 -21.48
C ASN A 177 -1.91 -19.30 -21.20
N GLN A 178 -2.16 -20.44 -21.85
CA GLN A 178 -1.38 -21.67 -21.68
C GLN A 178 0.07 -21.57 -22.17
N LYS A 179 0.40 -20.57 -23.01
CA LYS A 179 1.77 -20.32 -23.50
C LYS A 179 2.67 -19.63 -22.46
N ILE A 180 2.11 -19.25 -21.31
CA ILE A 180 2.82 -18.61 -20.20
C ILE A 180 2.88 -19.63 -19.03
N PRO A 181 4.01 -19.77 -18.33
CA PRO A 181 4.11 -20.61 -17.12
C PRO A 181 3.05 -20.24 -16.09
N GLU A 182 2.45 -21.24 -15.46
CA GLU A 182 1.29 -21.05 -14.59
C GLU A 182 1.57 -20.12 -13.41
N GLU A 183 2.80 -20.14 -12.90
CA GLU A 183 3.25 -19.39 -11.73
C GLU A 183 3.20 -17.87 -11.94
N ILE A 184 3.34 -17.43 -13.20
CA ILE A 184 3.40 -16.01 -13.57
C ILE A 184 2.16 -15.54 -14.33
N ARG A 185 1.16 -16.41 -14.55
CA ARG A 185 -0.10 -16.03 -15.22
C ARG A 185 -0.88 -15.00 -14.39
N GLY A 186 -1.29 -13.92 -15.04
CA GLY A 186 -2.03 -12.83 -14.41
C GLY A 186 -1.19 -11.96 -13.49
N THR A 187 0.11 -11.86 -13.74
CA THR A 187 1.08 -11.03 -13.00
C THR A 187 1.77 -10.03 -13.93
N TYR A 188 2.51 -9.06 -13.38
CA TYR A 188 3.36 -8.15 -14.17
C TYR A 188 4.32 -8.93 -15.09
N ALA A 189 4.93 -9.99 -14.58
CA ALA A 189 5.85 -10.82 -15.36
C ALA A 189 5.15 -11.64 -16.45
N GLY A 190 3.88 -12.00 -16.25
CA GLY A 190 3.08 -12.62 -17.30
C GLY A 190 2.91 -11.68 -18.50
N ILE A 191 2.71 -10.38 -18.27
CA ILE A 191 2.65 -9.39 -19.36
C ILE A 191 4.02 -9.22 -20.02
N ALA A 192 5.09 -9.15 -19.23
CA ALA A 192 6.45 -9.02 -19.74
C ALA A 192 7.00 -10.32 -20.37
N HIS A 193 6.25 -11.42 -20.35
CA HIS A 193 6.69 -12.71 -20.89
C HIS A 193 6.89 -12.62 -22.42
N PRO A 194 7.94 -13.25 -22.99
CA PRO A 194 8.24 -13.15 -24.43
C PRO A 194 7.07 -13.49 -25.35
N LYS A 195 6.22 -14.47 -24.98
CA LYS A 195 5.02 -14.82 -25.75
C LYS A 195 3.93 -13.75 -25.76
N THR A 196 3.84 -12.97 -24.69
CA THR A 196 2.93 -11.83 -24.61
C THR A 196 3.46 -10.67 -25.45
N ILE A 197 4.76 -10.38 -25.36
CA ILE A 197 5.42 -9.34 -26.16
C ILE A 197 5.32 -9.67 -27.66
N GLU A 198 5.59 -10.92 -28.04
CA GLU A 198 5.45 -11.41 -29.42
C GLU A 198 4.03 -11.16 -29.96
N TYR A 199 3.00 -11.52 -29.17
CA TYR A 199 1.62 -11.28 -29.54
C TYR A 199 1.32 -9.79 -29.75
N LEU A 200 1.70 -8.93 -28.78
CA LEU A 200 1.45 -7.49 -28.85
C LEU A 200 2.15 -6.85 -30.06
N LYS A 201 3.39 -7.27 -30.36
CA LYS A 201 4.11 -6.82 -31.55
C LYS A 201 3.43 -7.28 -32.84
N ASN A 202 2.95 -8.52 -32.90
CA ASN A 202 2.32 -9.07 -34.10
C ASN A 202 0.99 -8.39 -34.45
N ILE A 203 0.22 -7.96 -33.45
CA ILE A 203 -1.02 -7.20 -33.68
C ILE A 203 -0.74 -5.71 -34.02
N GLY A 204 0.51 -5.26 -33.92
CA GLY A 204 0.93 -3.93 -34.35
C GLY A 204 0.61 -2.78 -33.41
N ILE A 205 0.31 -3.05 -32.13
CA ILE A 205 0.06 -1.99 -31.15
C ILE A 205 1.38 -1.32 -30.75
N THR A 206 1.32 -0.05 -30.35
CA THR A 206 2.52 0.72 -29.98
C THR A 206 2.52 1.14 -28.51
N ALA A 207 1.36 1.22 -27.87
CA ALA A 207 1.22 1.52 -26.45
C ALA A 207 0.25 0.55 -25.76
N VAL A 208 0.60 0.09 -24.57
CA VAL A 208 -0.30 -0.67 -23.68
C VAL A 208 -0.80 0.26 -22.60
N GLU A 209 -2.12 0.37 -22.48
CA GLU A 209 -2.77 1.07 -21.37
C GLU A 209 -3.24 0.04 -20.34
N LEU A 210 -2.66 0.08 -19.15
CA LEU A 210 -3.05 -0.82 -18.08
C LEU A 210 -4.24 -0.25 -17.32
N MET A 211 -5.27 -1.08 -17.11
CA MET A 211 -6.27 -0.83 -16.06
C MET A 211 -5.59 -0.60 -14.69
N PRO A 212 -6.25 0.06 -13.72
CA PRO A 212 -5.63 0.51 -12.48
C PRO A 212 -4.67 -0.49 -11.81
N VAL A 213 -3.40 -0.10 -11.73
CA VAL A 213 -2.31 -0.89 -11.13
C VAL A 213 -1.89 -0.38 -9.75
N GLN A 214 -2.44 0.75 -9.32
CA GLN A 214 -2.24 1.29 -7.97
C GLN A 214 -2.84 0.35 -6.92
N HIS A 215 -2.37 0.42 -5.69
CA HIS A 215 -2.88 -0.43 -4.62
C HIS A 215 -4.32 -0.04 -4.27
N PHE A 216 -5.23 -1.00 -4.39
CA PHE A 216 -6.67 -0.82 -4.16
C PHE A 216 -7.25 -1.91 -3.28
N ILE A 217 -8.36 -1.60 -2.62
CA ILE A 217 -9.11 -2.53 -1.77
C ILE A 217 -10.37 -3.05 -2.45
N THR A 218 -10.90 -4.15 -1.93
CA THR A 218 -12.26 -4.61 -2.25
C THR A 218 -13.21 -4.03 -1.23
N ASP A 219 -14.28 -3.40 -1.68
CA ASP A 219 -15.28 -2.81 -0.78
C ASP A 219 -15.95 -3.84 0.12
N ARG A 220 -16.38 -3.39 1.31
CA ARG A 220 -17.04 -4.25 2.29
C ARG A 220 -18.25 -4.98 1.71
N TYR A 221 -19.11 -4.27 0.99
CA TYR A 221 -20.33 -4.83 0.40
C TYR A 221 -20.04 -5.90 -0.67
N LEU A 222 -18.89 -5.81 -1.37
CA LEU A 222 -18.46 -6.85 -2.31
C LEU A 222 -17.95 -8.05 -1.54
N LYS A 223 -17.14 -7.81 -0.51
CA LYS A 223 -16.56 -8.87 0.31
C LYS A 223 -17.64 -9.69 1.04
N GLU A 224 -18.68 -9.04 1.56
CA GLU A 224 -19.85 -9.68 2.20
C GLU A 224 -20.66 -10.56 1.23
N ARG A 225 -20.45 -10.42 -0.09
CA ARG A 225 -21.06 -11.25 -1.14
C ARG A 225 -20.07 -12.21 -1.80
N ASP A 226 -18.89 -12.41 -1.20
CA ASP A 226 -17.78 -13.19 -1.77
C ASP A 226 -17.33 -12.71 -3.16
N LEU A 227 -17.54 -11.42 -3.45
CA LEU A 227 -17.07 -10.76 -4.67
C LEU A 227 -15.75 -10.05 -4.43
N THR A 228 -15.05 -9.75 -5.52
CA THR A 228 -13.77 -9.03 -5.50
C THR A 228 -13.84 -7.81 -6.40
N ASN A 229 -13.14 -6.73 -6.02
CA ASN A 229 -12.91 -5.62 -6.94
C ASN A 229 -11.91 -6.07 -8.01
N TYR A 230 -12.41 -6.38 -9.22
CA TYR A 230 -11.58 -6.83 -10.31
C TYR A 230 -10.84 -5.65 -10.97
N TRP A 231 -11.57 -4.61 -11.36
CA TRP A 231 -11.05 -3.47 -12.11
C TRP A 231 -10.10 -2.56 -11.33
N GLY A 232 -10.25 -2.48 -10.01
CA GLY A 232 -9.34 -1.71 -9.16
C GLY A 232 -9.74 -0.26 -8.90
N SER A 233 -11.03 0.06 -8.99
CA SER A 233 -11.56 1.43 -8.92
C SER A 233 -11.49 2.11 -7.53
N HIS A 234 -10.86 1.51 -6.52
CA HIS A 234 -10.81 2.03 -5.13
C HIS A 234 -9.38 2.04 -4.57
N THR A 235 -8.55 2.93 -5.12
CA THR A 235 -7.16 3.12 -4.72
C THR A 235 -7.04 3.65 -3.29
N ILE A 236 -6.13 3.05 -2.52
CA ILE A 236 -5.69 3.52 -1.19
C ILE A 236 -4.19 3.86 -1.14
N GLY A 237 -3.42 3.48 -2.16
CA GLY A 237 -1.99 3.80 -2.26
C GLY A 237 -1.62 4.23 -3.68
N PHE A 238 -1.50 5.54 -3.92
CA PHE A 238 -1.22 6.10 -5.24
C PHE A 238 0.21 5.87 -5.71
N PHE A 239 1.16 5.71 -4.77
CA PHE A 239 2.57 5.42 -5.05
C PHE A 239 2.92 3.93 -4.88
N CYS A 240 1.96 3.13 -4.41
CA CYS A 240 2.12 1.70 -4.20
C CYS A 240 1.54 0.95 -5.39
N ILE A 241 2.37 0.14 -6.04
CA ILE A 241 1.89 -0.79 -7.07
C ILE A 241 1.17 -1.97 -6.39
N ARG A 242 0.13 -2.51 -7.02
CA ARG A 242 -0.69 -3.59 -6.47
C ARG A 242 0.15 -4.86 -6.23
N CYS A 243 0.38 -5.12 -4.96
CA CYS A 243 1.28 -6.17 -4.48
C CYS A 243 0.87 -7.62 -4.86
N PRO A 244 -0.42 -8.04 -4.80
CA PRO A 244 -0.83 -9.41 -5.15
C PRO A 244 -0.55 -9.85 -6.59
N LEU A 245 -0.08 -8.95 -7.44
CA LEU A 245 0.24 -9.19 -8.85
C LEU A 245 1.76 -9.36 -9.09
N PHE A 246 2.59 -9.35 -8.04
CA PHE A 246 4.02 -9.72 -8.11
C PHE A 246 4.22 -11.25 -8.05
N ILE A 247 5.35 -11.72 -8.60
CA ILE A 247 5.74 -13.14 -8.57
C ILE A 247 6.22 -13.55 -7.17
N ASP A 248 7.07 -12.73 -6.55
CA ASP A 248 7.64 -13.06 -5.25
C ASP A 248 6.61 -12.82 -4.15
N ARG A 249 5.89 -13.89 -3.80
CA ARG A 249 4.91 -13.92 -2.70
C ARG A 249 5.57 -14.16 -1.35
N ASN A 250 6.88 -14.40 -1.25
CA ASN A 250 7.51 -14.79 0.02
C ASN A 250 7.58 -13.65 1.04
N LEU A 251 7.60 -12.39 0.59
CA LEU A 251 7.40 -11.23 1.45
C LEU A 251 5.94 -11.08 1.94
N TRP A 252 4.98 -11.81 1.35
CA TRP A 252 3.54 -11.53 1.45
C TRP A 252 2.68 -12.75 1.77
N ARG A 253 3.28 -13.90 2.09
CA ARG A 253 2.57 -15.06 2.62
C ARG A 253 2.15 -14.73 4.05
N THR A 254 0.88 -14.38 4.24
CA THR A 254 0.17 -14.83 5.43
C THR A 254 0.10 -16.34 5.31
N SER A 255 0.68 -17.05 6.26
CA SER A 255 0.49 -18.50 6.40
C SER A 255 -1.02 -18.79 6.37
N SER A 256 -1.37 -19.73 5.51
CA SER A 256 -2.70 -20.34 5.45
C SER A 256 -2.96 -21.19 6.68
#